data_AF-A0A1T5LBL2-F1
#
_entry.id   AF-A0A1T5LBL2-F1
#
_cell.length_a   1.000
_cell.length_b   1.000
_cell.length_c   1.000
_cell.angle_alpha   90.00
_cell.angle_beta   90.00
_cell.angle_gamma   90.00
#
_symmetry.space_group_name_H-M   'P 1'
#
loop_
_entity.id
_entity.type
_entity.pdbx_description
1 polymer ?
#
loop_
_entity_poly.entity_id
_entity_poly.type
_entity_poly.pdbx_seq_one_letter_code
_entity_poly.pdbx_strand_id
1 'polypeptide(L)' 'MVFADDIRKTILKLADERGAEKTFCPSDVAQAIDQKNWQMLVDQVELVASTLIQEGKIIATQDYKEPLRFRKK' A
#
# COMPACT_ATOMS: atom_id res chain seq x y z
N MET A 1 -0.06 -15.40 13.29
CA MET A 1 -1.36 -14.69 13.17
C MET A 1 -1.00 -13.23 13.04
N VAL A 2 -1.15 -12.67 11.84
CA VAL A 2 -0.82 -11.25 11.61
C VAL A 2 -2.01 -10.43 12.07
N PHE A 3 -1.80 -9.48 12.98
CA PHE A 3 -2.87 -8.62 13.46
C PHE A 3 -2.95 -7.34 12.62
N ALA A 4 -4.14 -6.77 12.50
CA ALA A 4 -4.36 -5.52 11.76
C ALA A 4 -3.47 -4.36 12.25
N ASP A 5 -3.03 -4.40 13.52
CA ASP A 5 -2.08 -3.44 14.09
C ASP A 5 -0.67 -3.53 13.47
N ASP A 6 -0.17 -4.74 13.21
CA ASP A 6 1.13 -4.95 12.55
C ASP A 6 1.09 -4.44 11.10
N ILE A 7 -0.02 -4.66 10.41
CA ILE A 7 -0.26 -4.13 9.07
C ILE A 7 -0.25 -2.59 9.12
N ARG A 8 -1.00 -2.00 10.04
CA ARG A 8 -1.08 -0.55 10.21
C ARG A 8 0.29 0.06 10.46
N LYS A 9 1.07 -0.50 11.38
CA LYS A 9 2.43 -0.05 11.71
C LYS A 9 3.35 -0.13 10.49
N THR A 10 3.26 -1.22 9.73
CA THR A 10 4.07 -1.41 8.53
C THR A 10 3.73 -0.39 7.45
N ILE A 11 2.43 -0.13 7.22
CA ILE A 11 1.98 0.89 6.27
C ILE A 11 2.49 2.28 6.68
N LEU A 12 2.32 2.66 7.95
CA LEU A 12 2.78 3.95 8.45
C LEU A 12 4.30 4.09 8.39
N LYS A 13 5.04 3.02 8.70
CA LYS A 13 6.50 3.00 8.60
C LYS A 13 6.97 3.15 7.15
N LEU A 14 6.33 2.47 6.20
CA LEU A 14 6.64 2.61 4.78
C LEU A 14 6.31 4.00 4.25
N ALA A 15 5.19 4.58 4.70
CA ALA A 15 4.81 5.95 4.36
C ALA A 15 5.80 6.98 4.93
N ASP A 16 6.30 6.75 6.15
CA ASP A 16 7.31 7.59 6.82
C ASP A 16 8.69 7.46 6.15
N GLU A 17 9.21 6.24 5.96
CA GLU A 17 10.54 6.01 5.38
C GLU A 17 10.66 6.47 3.93
N ARG A 18 9.59 6.34 3.13
CA ARG A 18 9.64 6.72 1.72
C ARG A 18 9.26 8.19 1.49
N GLY A 19 8.66 8.85 2.47
CA GLY A 19 8.16 10.21 2.38
C GLY A 19 6.88 10.33 1.53
N ALA A 20 6.16 11.44 1.71
CA ALA A 20 4.84 11.70 1.10
C ALA A 20 4.82 11.66 -0.45
N GLU A 21 5.99 11.65 -1.09
CA GLU A 21 6.14 11.66 -2.55
C GLU A 21 6.28 10.26 -3.18
N LYS A 22 6.37 9.20 -2.39
CA LYS A 22 6.57 7.84 -2.91
C LYS A 22 5.35 6.95 -2.70
N THR A 23 4.82 6.47 -3.82
CA THR A 23 3.75 5.47 -3.86
C THR A 23 4.28 4.09 -3.44
N PHE A 24 3.51 3.35 -2.65
CA PHE A 24 3.72 1.95 -2.34
C PHE A 24 2.46 1.15 -2.70
N CYS A 25 2.65 -0.11 -3.09
CA CYS A 25 1.54 -1.01 -3.44
C CYS A 25 1.16 -1.88 -2.24
N PRO A 26 -0.10 -2.33 -2.12
CA PRO A 26 -0.52 -3.23 -1.03
C PRO A 26 0.29 -4.54 -1.01
N SER A 27 0.74 -5.03 -2.17
CA SER A 27 1.62 -6.19 -2.27
C SER A 27 3.03 -5.97 -1.70
N ASP A 28 3.55 -4.75 -1.75
CA ASP A 28 4.87 -4.40 -1.18
C ASP A 28 4.81 -4.44 0.35
N VAL A 29 3.73 -3.88 0.91
CA VAL A 29 3.42 -3.95 2.35
C VAL A 29 3.22 -5.40 2.79
N ALA A 30 2.43 -6.18 2.04
CA ALA A 30 2.18 -7.58 2.37
C ALA A 30 3.47 -8.42 2.33
N GLN A 31 4.36 -8.18 1.37
CA GLN A 31 5.68 -8.83 1.29
C GLN A 31 6.63 -8.39 2.42
N ALA A 32 6.55 -7.13 2.86
CA ALA A 32 7.32 -6.64 4.01
C ALA A 32 6.91 -7.33 5.32
N ILE A 33 5.66 -7.80 5.42
CA ILE A 33 5.14 -8.53 6.58
C ILE A 33 5.47 -10.03 6.47
N ASP A 34 5.08 -10.68 5.36
CA ASP A 34 5.33 -12.10 5.16
C ASP A 34 5.51 -12.44 3.67
N GLN A 35 6.75 -12.73 3.25
CA GLN A 35 7.06 -13.04 1.85
C GLN A 35 6.48 -14.37 1.36
N LYS A 36 6.00 -15.26 2.24
CA LYS A 36 5.45 -16.58 1.84
C LYS A 36 3.94 -16.53 1.70
N ASN A 37 3.26 -15.78 2.56
CA ASN A 37 1.80 -15.69 2.64
C ASN A 37 1.25 -14.32 2.24
N TRP A 38 2.08 -13.45 1.64
CA TRP A 38 1.70 -12.10 1.24
C TRP A 38 0.38 -12.04 0.46
N GLN A 39 0.10 -13.02 -0.41
CA GLN A 39 -1.15 -13.06 -1.19
C GLN A 39 -2.40 -13.08 -0.31
N MET A 40 -2.37 -13.80 0.83
CA MET A 40 -3.48 -13.82 1.79
C MET A 40 -3.55 -12.54 2.62
N LEU A 41 -2.43 -11.82 2.72
CA LEU A 41 -2.34 -10.58 3.48
C LEU A 41 -2.74 -9.36 2.65
N VAL A 42 -2.65 -9.40 1.31
CA VAL A 42 -3.02 -8.28 0.44
C VAL A 42 -4.44 -7.78 0.73
N ASP A 43 -5.40 -8.68 0.86
CA ASP A 43 -6.79 -8.34 1.18
C ASP A 43 -6.92 -7.62 2.53
N GLN A 44 -6.22 -8.11 3.55
CA GLN A 44 -6.16 -7.48 4.87
C GLN A 44 -5.45 -6.12 4.83
N VAL A 45 -4.38 -6.00 4.06
CA VAL A 45 -3.64 -4.76 3.84
C VAL A 45 -4.54 -3.72 3.17
N GLU A 46 -5.34 -4.10 2.16
CA GLU A 46 -6.28 -3.19 1.49
C GLU A 46 -7.36 -2.68 2.43
N LEU A 47 -7.90 -3.53 3.32
CA LEU A 47 -8.89 -3.11 4.32
C LEU A 47 -8.30 -2.09 5.30
N VAL A 48 -7.10 -2.35 5.81
CA VAL A 48 -6.42 -1.44 6.75
C VAL A 48 -6.00 -0.14 6.04
N ALA A 49 -5.48 -0.23 4.82
CA ALA A 49 -5.13 0.93 4.01
C ALA A 49 -6.36 1.80 3.72
N SER A 50 -7.49 1.19 3.34
CA SER A 50 -8.76 1.90 3.11
C SER A 50 -9.20 2.68 4.35
N THR A 51 -9.07 2.06 5.54
CA THR A 51 -9.36 2.74 6.80
C THR A 51 -8.43 3.94 7.02
N LEU A 52 -7.13 3.77 6.78
CA LEU A 52 -6.15 4.86 6.92
C LEU A 52 -6.37 6.00 5.91
N ILE A 53 -6.88 5.70 4.72
CA ILE A 53 -7.28 6.69 3.71
C ILE A 53 -8.49 7.48 4.22
N GLN A 54 -9.49 6.80 4.77
CA GLN A 54 -10.65 7.45 5.38
C GLN A 54 -10.27 8.32 6.58
N GLU A 55 -9.27 7.91 7.37
CA GLU A 55 -8.70 8.71 8.46
C GLU A 55 -7.82 9.88 7.95
N GLY A 56 -7.54 9.97 6.64
CA GLY A 56 -6.66 10.99 6.05
C GLY A 56 -5.18 10.82 6.42
N LYS A 57 -4.76 9.63 6.86
CA LYS A 57 -3.37 9.31 7.23
C LYS A 57 -2.50 9.03 6.02
N ILE A 58 -3.09 8.46 4.97
CA ILE A 58 -2.44 8.18 3.69
C ILE A 58 -3.41 8.54 2.57
N ILE A 59 -2.87 8.77 1.37
CA ILE A 59 -3.67 9.05 0.17
C ILE A 59 -3.44 7.91 -0.81
N ALA A 60 -4.50 7.27 -1.28
CA ALA A 60 -4.40 6.37 -2.42
C ALA A 60 -4.28 7.20 -3.70
N THR A 61 -3.11 7.18 -4.31
CA THR A 61 -2.92 7.63 -5.68
C THR A 61 -3.12 6.44 -6.60
N GLN A 62 -4.33 6.31 -7.14
CA GLN A 62 -4.63 5.34 -8.18
C GLN A 62 -4.13 5.88 -9.52
N ASP A 63 -2.82 5.76 -9.76
CA ASP A 63 -2.32 5.76 -11.13
C ASP A 63 -2.72 4.41 -11.73
N TYR A 64 -3.94 4.36 -12.28
CA TYR A 64 -4.44 3.22 -13.05
C TYR A 64 -3.37 2.94 -14.10
N LYS A 65 -2.58 1.90 -13.89
CA LYS A 65 -1.55 1.45 -14.83
C LYS A 65 -2.23 0.82 -16.05
N GLU A 66 -2.86 1.66 -16.85
CA GLU A 66 -2.96 1.48 -18.29
C GLU A 66 -1.77 2.23 -18.92
N PRO A 67 -1.01 1.62 -19.84
CA PRO A 67 0.14 2.27 -20.43
C PRO A 67 -0.36 3.37 -21.37
N LEU A 68 -0.44 4.61 -20.87
CA LEU A 68 -0.57 5.80 -21.70
C LEU A 68 0.64 5.86 -22.64
N ARG A 69 0.44 5.36 -23.86
CA ARG A 69 1.33 5.60 -25.00
C ARG A 69 1.36 7.09 -25.27
N PHE A 70 2.40 7.78 -24.81
CA PHE A 70 2.71 9.11 -25.32
C PHE A 70 3.14 8.98 -26.78
N ARG A 71 2.33 9.47 -27.72
CA ARG A 71 2.80 9.84 -29.06
C ARG A 71 2.54 11.34 -29.24
N LYS A 72 3.62 12.14 -29.30
CA LYS A 72 3.56 13.52 -29.81
C LYS A 72 3.61 13.50 -31.34
N LYS A 73 2.96 14.51 -31.93
CA LYS A 73 2.81 14.81 -33.37
C LYS A 73 4.06 14.55 -34.20
#